data_AF-A0A0S3SVL2-F1
#
_entry.id   AF-A0A0S3SVL2-F1
#
_cell.length_a   1.000
_cell.length_b   1.000
_cell.length_c   1.000
_cell.angle_alpha   90.00
_cell.angle_beta   90.00
_cell.angle_gamma   90.00
#
_symmetry.space_group_name_H-M   'P 1'
#
loop_
_entity.id
_entity.type
_entity.pdbx_description
1 polymer ?
#
loop_
_entity_poly.entity_id
_entity_poly.type
_entity_poly.pdbx_seq_one_letter_code
_entity_poly.pdbx_strand_id
1 'polypeptide(L)'
;MAEVRNKQVVLKNYAVCFPKESDMNIVQGTITLKVPEGSSDVLLKNLYLSCDPYLRLLMAKNNYVGFGTFTLHSPLAGNGVSQVVESGHPEYKKGE
;
A
#
# COMPACT_ATOMS: atom_id res chain seq x y z
N MET A 1 11.40 -9.23 -18.66
CA MET A 1 10.49 -8.97 -17.54
C MET A 1 9.73 -7.70 -17.87
N ALA A 2 8.42 -7.66 -17.62
CA ALA A 2 7.63 -6.46 -17.93
C ALA A 2 7.71 -5.49 -16.74
N GLU A 3 8.30 -4.33 -16.94
CA GLU A 3 8.25 -3.21 -15.99
C GLU A 3 7.08 -2.30 -16.37
N VAL A 4 6.28 -1.92 -15.38
CA VAL A 4 5.10 -1.07 -15.59
C VAL A 4 5.08 0.09 -14.61
N ARG A 5 4.34 1.14 -14.97
CA ARG A 5 4.11 2.29 -14.10
C ARG A 5 3.25 1.91 -12.90
N ASN A 6 3.66 2.30 -11.69
CA ASN A 6 2.92 2.12 -10.45
C ASN A 6 2.64 3.47 -9.77
N LYS A 7 1.39 3.93 -9.75
CA LYS A 7 1.01 5.17 -9.05
C LYS A 7 0.73 4.84 -7.58
N GLN A 8 1.25 5.66 -6.68
CA GLN A 8 1.15 5.43 -5.24
C GLN A 8 0.69 6.72 -4.54
N VAL A 9 -0.14 6.55 -3.50
CA VAL A 9 -0.46 7.64 -2.57
C VAL A 9 0.43 7.47 -1.34
N VAL A 10 1.22 8.48 -1.01
CA VAL A 10 2.18 8.45 0.09
C VAL A 10 1.85 9.52 1.13
N LEU A 11 2.22 9.26 2.38
CA LEU A 11 2.10 10.26 3.45
C LEU A 11 3.29 11.23 3.38
N LYS A 12 3.05 12.51 3.12
CA LYS A 12 4.10 13.54 3.04
C LYS A 12 4.48 14.04 4.43
N ASN A 13 3.49 14.30 5.28
CA ASN A 13 3.66 14.80 6.63
C ASN A 13 2.70 14.09 7.58
N TYR A 14 3.04 14.00 8.86
CA TYR A 14 2.11 13.52 9.87
C TYR A 14 0.93 14.48 10.03
N ALA A 15 -0.28 13.93 10.01
CA ALA A 15 -1.50 14.70 10.15
C ALA A 15 -1.68 15.20 11.59
N VAL A 16 -1.88 16.51 11.74
CA VAL A 16 -2.19 17.16 13.03
C VAL A 16 -3.70 17.41 13.10
N CYS A 17 -4.37 16.86 14.12
CA CYS A 17 -5.83 16.90 14.27
C CYS A 17 -6.57 16.26 13.08
N PHE A 18 -6.91 17.03 12.04
CA PHE A 18 -7.62 16.52 10.86
C PHE A 18 -6.65 16.33 9.70
N PRO A 19 -6.73 15.20 8.96
CA PRO A 19 -5.90 14.98 7.79
C PRO A 19 -6.38 15.91 6.67
N LYS A 20 -5.43 16.44 5.90
CA LYS A 20 -5.71 17.25 4.72
C LYS A 20 -5.18 16.53 3.49
N GLU A 21 -5.74 16.85 2.33
CA GLU A 21 -5.21 16.34 1.05
C GLU A 21 -3.73 16.70 0.87
N SER A 22 -3.31 17.88 1.35
CA SER A 22 -1.91 18.34 1.33
C SER A 22 -0.94 17.50 2.17
N ASP A 23 -1.46 16.69 3.09
CA ASP A 23 -0.64 15.77 3.89
C ASP A 23 -0.28 14.50 3.09
N MET A 24 -0.94 14.28 1.96
CA MET A 24 -0.69 13.18 1.05
C MET A 24 -0.09 13.68 -0.26
N ASN A 25 0.57 12.79 -0.99
CA ASN A 25 1.05 13.07 -2.33
C ASN A 25 0.85 11.87 -3.25
N ILE A 26 0.61 12.12 -4.53
CA ILE A 26 0.61 11.07 -5.55
C ILE A 26 1.99 11.04 -6.18
N VAL A 27 2.68 9.92 -6.02
CA VAL A 27 3.98 9.68 -6.65
C VAL A 27 3.85 8.60 -7.72
N GLN A 28 4.82 8.61 -8.63
CA GLN A 28 4.90 7.63 -9.71
C GLN A 28 6.17 6.81 -9.54
N GLY A 29 6.01 5.55 -9.21
CA GLY A 29 7.07 4.54 -9.25
C GLY A 29 6.96 3.65 -10.47
N THR A 30 7.84 2.66 -10.51
CA THR A 30 7.78 1.53 -11.43
C THR A 30 7.79 0.23 -10.64
N ILE A 31 7.26 -0.84 -11.24
CA ILE A 31 7.26 -2.18 -10.64
C ILE A 31 7.50 -3.22 -11.72
N THR A 32 8.33 -4.21 -11.39
CA THR A 32 8.55 -5.39 -12.20
C THR A 32 7.45 -6.41 -11.90
N LEU A 33 6.77 -6.90 -12.93
CA LEU A 33 5.77 -7.95 -12.80
C LEU A 33 6.45 -9.32 -12.68
N LYS A 34 7.16 -9.54 -11.57
CA LYS A 34 7.79 -10.80 -11.20
C LYS A 34 7.91 -10.92 -9.69
N VAL A 35 7.58 -12.08 -9.11
CA VAL A 35 7.89 -12.37 -7.71
C VAL A 35 9.32 -12.93 -7.57
N PRO A 36 10.03 -12.69 -6.47
CA PRO A 36 11.35 -13.30 -6.24
C PRO A 36 11.27 -14.83 -6.28
N GLU A 37 12.22 -15.47 -6.99
CA GLU A 37 12.26 -16.93 -7.08
C GLU A 37 12.49 -17.56 -5.70
N GLY A 38 11.68 -18.57 -5.36
CA GLY A 38 11.71 -19.23 -4.06
C GLY A 38 11.01 -18.49 -2.92
N SER A 39 10.41 -17.32 -3.19
CA SER A 39 9.55 -16.63 -2.22
C SER A 39 8.13 -17.20 -2.20
N SER A 40 7.43 -17.00 -1.09
CA SER A 40 5.98 -17.23 -0.99
C SER A 40 5.18 -15.93 -1.20
N ASP A 41 5.78 -14.96 -1.90
CA ASP A 41 5.18 -13.64 -2.10
C ASP A 41 4.08 -13.69 -3.16
N VAL A 42 3.12 -12.77 -3.04
CA VAL A 42 2.04 -12.60 -4.01
C VAL A 42 2.06 -11.17 -4.55
N LEU A 43 2.17 -11.05 -5.87
CA LEU A 43 2.09 -9.77 -6.56
C LEU A 43 0.65 -9.47 -6.96
N LEU A 44 0.15 -8.33 -6.52
CA LEU A 44 -1.25 -7.95 -6.64
C LEU A 44 -1.45 -6.71 -7.52
N LYS A 45 -2.55 -6.70 -8.26
CA LYS A 45 -3.12 -5.52 -8.92
C LYS A 45 -4.33 -5.05 -8.10
N ASN A 46 -4.17 -3.93 -7.41
CA ASN A 46 -5.22 -3.38 -6.56
C ASN A 46 -6.38 -2.83 -7.40
N LEU A 47 -7.61 -3.27 -7.11
CA LEU A 47 -8.83 -2.88 -7.82
C LEU A 47 -9.65 -1.88 -7.00
N TYR A 48 -9.78 -2.15 -5.70
CA TYR A 48 -10.55 -1.33 -4.75
C TYR A 48 -9.77 -1.15 -3.45
N LEU A 49 -9.95 0.01 -2.81
CA LEU A 49 -9.36 0.35 -1.52
C LEU A 49 -10.47 0.79 -0.56
N SER A 50 -10.37 0.38 0.71
CA SER A 50 -11.26 0.85 1.77
C SER A 50 -10.71 2.12 2.41
N CYS A 51 -11.61 3.05 2.73
CA CYS A 51 -11.30 4.26 3.49
C CYS A 51 -11.86 4.14 4.89
N ASP A 52 -11.14 3.44 5.77
CA ASP A 52 -11.60 3.17 7.13
C ASP A 52 -11.17 4.27 8.11
N PRO A 53 -12.02 4.68 9.08
CA PRO A 53 -11.70 5.75 10.04
C PRO A 53 -10.40 5.52 10.84
N TYR A 54 -10.04 4.25 11.10
CA TYR A 54 -8.83 3.93 11.87
C TYR A 54 -7.54 4.36 11.15
N LEU A 55 -7.55 4.48 9.81
CA LEU A 55 -6.37 4.90 9.03
C LEU A 55 -5.88 6.29 9.48
N ARG A 56 -6.78 7.15 9.96
CA ARG A 56 -6.41 8.43 10.55
C ARG A 56 -5.45 8.27 11.72
N LEU A 57 -5.65 7.27 12.57
CA LEU A 57 -4.80 7.04 13.74
C LEU A 57 -3.35 6.71 13.34
N LEU A 58 -3.17 6.07 12.19
CA LEU A 58 -1.86 5.71 11.63
C LEU A 58 -1.12 6.89 10.99
N MET A 59 -1.83 7.99 10.68
CA MET A 59 -1.23 9.20 10.10
C MET A 59 -0.61 10.15 11.16
N ALA A 60 -0.72 9.84 12.46
CA ALA A 60 -0.14 10.64 13.54
C ALA A 60 1.23 10.09 13.97
N LYS A 61 2.21 10.97 14.23
CA LYS A 61 3.59 10.58 14.58
C LYS A 61 3.67 9.64 15.79
N ASN A 62 2.95 9.96 16.86
CA ASN A 62 2.89 9.17 18.09
C ASN A 62 1.46 8.68 18.28
N ASN A 63 1.15 7.47 17.83
CA ASN A 63 -0.12 6.86 18.17
C ASN A 63 0.00 6.15 19.53
N TYR A 64 -0.83 6.54 20.49
CA TYR A 64 -0.84 5.94 21.83
C TYR A 64 -1.46 4.52 21.85
N VAL A 65 -1.85 4.01 20.69
CA VAL A 65 -2.81 2.91 20.56
C VAL A 65 -2.15 1.64 20.03
N GLY A 66 -0.82 1.59 19.92
CA GLY A 66 -0.07 0.37 19.58
C GLY A 66 -0.22 -0.14 18.14
N PHE A 67 -1.00 0.53 17.28
CA PHE A 67 -1.22 0.14 15.89
C PHE A 67 -0.06 0.53 14.93
N GLY A 68 1.00 1.16 15.45
CA GLY A 68 2.11 1.68 14.65
C GLY A 68 1.72 2.90 13.82
N THR A 69 2.70 3.50 13.16
CA THR A 69 2.52 4.75 12.41
C THR A 69 2.95 4.54 10.96
N PHE A 70 2.23 5.16 10.01
CA PHE A 70 2.66 5.15 8.62
C PHE A 70 4.03 5.79 8.46
N THR A 71 4.89 5.15 7.69
CA THR A 71 6.20 5.71 7.33
C THR A 71 6.01 6.85 6.34
N LEU A 72 6.61 8.01 6.62
CA LEU A 72 6.60 9.13 5.69
C LEU A 72 7.25 8.73 4.36
N HIS A 73 6.68 9.24 3.27
CA HIS A 73 7.08 8.99 1.88
C HIS A 73 6.95 7.54 1.40
N SER A 74 6.40 6.65 2.22
CA SER A 74 6.00 5.31 1.81
C SER A 74 4.52 5.27 1.41
N PRO A 75 4.11 4.31 0.54
CA PRO A 75 2.71 4.12 0.19
C PRO A 75 1.85 3.86 1.43
N LEU A 76 0.67 4.47 1.47
CA LEU A 76 -0.33 4.18 2.49
C LEU A 76 -0.79 2.72 2.37
N ALA A 77 -0.95 2.06 3.52
CA ALA A 77 -1.46 0.70 3.59
C ALA A 77 -2.87 0.70 4.22
N GLY A 78 -3.73 -0.20 3.74
CA GLY A 78 -5.10 -0.36 4.22
C GLY A 78 -5.75 -1.57 3.58
N ASN A 79 -6.99 -1.84 3.96
CA ASN A 79 -7.76 -2.94 3.39
C ASN A 79 -8.17 -2.62 1.94
N GLY A 80 -8.27 -3.64 1.11
CA GLY A 80 -8.65 -3.50 -0.28
C GLY A 80 -8.95 -4.84 -0.92
N VAL A 81 -9.39 -4.79 -2.18
CA VAL A 81 -9.61 -5.96 -3.03
C VAL A 81 -8.67 -5.86 -4.23
N SER A 82 -7.97 -6.93 -4.50
CA SER A 82 -6.92 -6.99 -5.51
C SER A 82 -7.01 -8.29 -6.29
N GLN A 83 -6.43 -8.28 -7.49
CA GLN A 83 -6.27 -9.46 -8.33
C GLN A 83 -4.80 -9.91 -8.34
N VAL A 84 -4.56 -11.22 -8.24
CA VAL A 84 -3.25 -11.84 -8.31
C VAL A 84 -2.69 -11.75 -9.73
N VAL A 85 -1.56 -11.06 -9.88
CA VAL A 85 -0.83 -10.96 -11.15
C VAL A 85 0.21 -12.08 -11.28
N GLU A 86 0.86 -12.41 -10.17
CA GLU A 86 1.86 -13.47 -10.04
C GLU A 86 1.96 -13.92 -8.60
N SER A 87 2.31 -15.18 -8.36
CA SER A 87 2.35 -15.76 -7.02
C SER A 87 3.44 -16.82 -6.93
N GLY A 88 4.21 -16.76 -5.84
CA GLY A 88 5.06 -17.85 -5.38
C GLY A 88 4.38 -18.69 -4.29
N HIS A 89 3.17 -18.32 -3.87
CA HIS A 89 2.41 -19.00 -2.84
C HIS A 89 1.48 -20.08 -3.43
N PRO A 90 1.44 -21.32 -2.89
CA PRO A 90 0.66 -22.41 -3.46
C PRO A 90 -0.86 -22.20 -3.40
N GLU A 91 -1.33 -21.42 -2.43
CA GLU A 91 -2.77 -21.18 -2.22
C GLU A 91 -3.35 -20.05 -3.08
N TYR A 92 -2.52 -19.21 -3.70
CA TYR A 92 -2.98 -18.06 -4.49
C TYR A 92 -2.51 -18.19 -5.93
N LYS A 93 -3.45 -18.21 -6.87
CA LYS A 93 -3.19 -18.41 -8.30
C LYS A 93 -3.37 -17.13 -9.07
N LYS A 94 -2.63 -17.00 -10.16
CA LYS A 94 -2.76 -15.87 -11.08
C LYS A 94 -4.21 -15.74 -11.59
N GLY A 95 -4.78 -14.55 -11.43
CA GLY A 95 -6.13 -14.18 -11.86
C GLY A 95 -7.18 -14.19 -10.74
N GLU A 96 -6.89 -14.81 -9.59
CA GLU A 96 -7.73 -14.78 -8.38
C GLU A 96 -7.77 -13.41 -7.71
#